data_AF-A0A060C4M0-F1
#
_entry.id   AF-A0A060C4M0-F1
#
_cell.length_a   1.000
_cell.length_b   1.000
_cell.length_c   1.000
_cell.angle_alpha   90.00
_cell.angle_beta   90.00
_cell.angle_gamma   90.00
#
_symmetry.space_group_name_H-M   'P 1'
#
loop_
_entity.id
_entity.type
_entity.pdbx_description
1 polymer ?
#
loop_
_entity_poly.entity_id
_entity_poly.type
_entity_poly.pdbx_seq_one_letter_code
_entity_poly.pdbx_strand_id
1 'polypeptide(L)'
;MVATGYRPLEIIVINDGSTDRTDEVVRAHLAEQADPQGPAIRYRRVANGGKAKALNLALSMAQGDIVVTIDADSVMHPDFLARIADYLDRHDTAAAAGNVVIGNGRSMIGLLQQLEYLYGFYFKRAEALMGAVYIVGGAAAA
;
A
#
# COMPACT_ATOMS: atom_id res chain seq x y z
N MET A 1 -8.26 10.43 -5.03
CA MET A 1 -6.98 10.71 -5.72
C MET A 1 -5.82 10.48 -4.75
N VAL A 2 -4.73 9.84 -5.19
CA VAL A 2 -3.54 9.64 -4.34
C VAL A 2 -2.81 10.98 -4.21
N ALA A 3 -2.82 11.57 -3.02
CA ALA A 3 -2.28 12.91 -2.77
C ALA A 3 -0.75 12.88 -2.63
N THR A 4 -0.02 12.54 -3.70
CA THR A 4 1.45 12.48 -3.72
C THR A 4 2.05 13.18 -4.94
N GLY A 5 3.18 13.85 -4.74
CA GLY A 5 3.96 14.49 -5.80
C GLY A 5 4.95 13.56 -6.51
N TYR A 6 5.11 12.32 -6.04
CA TYR A 6 6.07 11.38 -6.62
C TYR A 6 5.65 10.92 -8.02
N ARG A 7 6.57 11.00 -9.00
CA ARG A 7 6.35 10.62 -10.41
C ARG A 7 7.64 10.04 -11.00
N PRO A 8 7.57 9.14 -12.00
CA PRO A 8 6.35 8.53 -12.57
C PRO A 8 5.62 7.60 -11.58
N LEU A 9 4.32 7.38 -11.79
CA LEU A 9 3.48 6.57 -10.90
C LEU A 9 2.40 5.84 -11.71
N GLU A 10 2.26 4.53 -11.48
CA GLU A 10 1.11 3.74 -11.89
C GLU A 10 0.36 3.22 -10.66
N ILE A 11 -0.94 3.00 -10.79
CA ILE A 11 -1.81 2.50 -9.72
C ILE A 11 -2.59 1.33 -10.26
N ILE A 12 -2.43 0.16 -9.64
CA ILE A 12 -3.16 -1.05 -10.01
C ILE A 12 -4.12 -1.41 -8.90
N VAL A 13 -5.41 -1.42 -9.22
CA VAL A 13 -6.49 -1.75 -8.29
C VAL A 13 -7.15 -3.06 -8.73
N ILE A 14 -7.03 -4.09 -7.90
CA ILE A 14 -7.67 -5.39 -8.12
C ILE A 14 -8.86 -5.54 -7.17
N ASN A 15 -10.06 -5.62 -7.72
CA ASN A 15 -11.25 -6.01 -6.98
C ASN A 15 -11.37 -7.54 -6.97
N ASP A 16 -11.10 -8.15 -5.83
CA ASP A 16 -11.14 -9.60 -5.58
C ASP A 16 -12.58 -10.14 -5.39
N GLY A 17 -13.48 -9.77 -6.30
CA GLY A 17 -14.82 -10.31 -6.35
C GLY A 17 -15.77 -9.76 -5.29
N SER A 18 -15.67 -8.47 -4.94
CA SER A 18 -16.67 -7.80 -4.10
C SER A 18 -18.09 -8.02 -4.65
N THR A 19 -19.03 -8.24 -3.72
CA THR A 19 -20.46 -8.51 -3.98
C THR A 19 -21.35 -7.29 -3.72
N ASP A 20 -20.79 -6.25 -3.10
CA ASP A 20 -21.43 -4.96 -2.90
C ASP A 20 -21.20 -4.03 -4.11
N ARG A 21 -21.47 -2.73 -3.90
CA ARG A 21 -21.37 -1.71 -4.95
C ARG A 21 -19.93 -1.23 -5.21
N THR A 22 -18.90 -1.91 -4.70
CA THR A 22 -17.50 -1.50 -4.87
C THR A 22 -17.11 -1.36 -6.34
N ASP A 23 -17.52 -2.29 -7.22
CA ASP A 23 -17.18 -2.22 -8.66
C ASP A 23 -17.79 -0.97 -9.32
N GLU A 24 -19.06 -0.68 -9.02
CA GLU A 24 -19.76 0.50 -9.54
C GLU A 24 -19.08 1.79 -9.08
N VAL A 25 -18.80 1.90 -7.78
CA VAL A 25 -18.21 3.11 -7.17
C VAL A 25 -16.82 3.38 -7.72
N VAL A 26 -15.97 2.35 -7.82
CA VAL A 26 -14.60 2.51 -8.34
C VAL A 26 -14.64 2.94 -9.81
N ARG A 27 -15.49 2.32 -10.65
CA ARG A 27 -15.62 2.71 -12.06
C ARG A 27 -16.09 4.14 -12.23
N ALA A 28 -17.10 4.55 -11.45
CA ALA A 28 -17.60 5.93 -11.48
C ALA A 28 -16.50 6.92 -11.07
N HIS A 29 -15.78 6.64 -9.97
CA HIS A 29 -14.68 7.50 -9.52
C HIS A 29 -13.55 7.62 -10.53
N LEU A 30 -13.18 6.52 -11.20
CA LEU A 30 -12.13 6.53 -12.24
C LEU A 30 -12.56 7.31 -13.49
N ALA A 31 -13.85 7.27 -13.85
CA ALA A 31 -14.38 8.06 -14.95
C ALA A 31 -14.39 9.57 -14.64
N GLU A 32 -14.76 9.94 -13.41
CA GLU A 32 -14.79 11.34 -12.96
C GLU A 32 -13.39 11.95 -12.79
N GLN A 33 -12.41 11.15 -12.36
CA GLN A 33 -11.06 11.60 -12.01
C GLN A 33 -10.03 11.30 -13.11
N ALA A 34 -10.49 11.09 -14.35
CA ALA A 34 -9.62 10.86 -15.49
C ALA A 34 -8.82 12.13 -15.83
N ASP A 35 -7.59 12.21 -15.31
CA ASP A 35 -6.62 13.25 -15.64
C ASP A 35 -5.53 12.65 -16.54
N PRO A 36 -5.40 13.11 -17.80
CA PRO A 36 -4.34 12.67 -18.71
C PRO A 36 -2.92 12.94 -18.20
N GLN A 37 -2.75 13.90 -17.28
CA GLN A 37 -1.47 14.21 -16.62
C GLN A 37 -1.31 13.49 -15.27
N GLY A 38 -2.35 12.76 -14.84
CA GLY A 38 -2.39 11.97 -13.62
C GLY A 38 -1.62 10.65 -13.75
N PRO A 39 -1.51 9.89 -12.64
CA PRO A 39 -0.93 8.55 -12.68
C PRO A 39 -1.78 7.62 -13.56
N ALA A 40 -1.13 6.65 -14.22
CA ALA A 40 -1.85 5.63 -14.97
C ALA A 40 -2.59 4.71 -14.00
N ILE A 41 -3.93 4.69 -14.03
CA ILE A 41 -4.73 3.84 -13.15
C ILE A 41 -5.32 2.66 -13.93
N ARG A 42 -5.05 1.45 -13.46
CA ARG A 42 -5.57 0.19 -14.00
C ARG A 42 -6.48 -0.45 -12.99
N TYR A 43 -7.71 -0.74 -13.41
CA TYR A 43 -8.70 -1.42 -12.58
C TYR A 43 -9.10 -2.76 -13.18
N ARG A 44 -9.14 -3.81 -12.36
CA ARG A 44 -9.64 -5.12 -12.78
C ARG A 44 -10.44 -5.79 -11.67
N ARG A 45 -11.64 -6.26 -12.01
CA ARG A 45 -12.43 -7.16 -11.17
C ARG A 45 -12.15 -8.60 -11.56
N VAL A 46 -11.97 -9.46 -10.56
CA VAL A 46 -11.75 -10.91 -10.73
C VAL A 46 -12.72 -11.70 -9.86
N ALA A 47 -12.82 -13.00 -10.10
CA ALA A 47 -13.52 -13.89 -9.17
C ALA A 47 -12.71 -13.99 -7.87
N ASN A 48 -13.41 -13.97 -6.73
CA ASN A 48 -12.80 -14.04 -5.40
C ASN A 48 -11.85 -15.23 -5.29
N GLY A 49 -10.58 -14.94 -4.99
CA GLY A 49 -9.55 -15.94 -4.78
C GLY A 49 -8.54 -15.57 -3.70
N GLY A 50 -8.83 -14.53 -2.91
CA GLY A 50 -8.02 -14.06 -1.81
C GLY A 50 -6.97 -13.01 -2.20
N LYS A 51 -6.54 -12.24 -1.19
CA LYS A 51 -5.55 -11.15 -1.31
C LYS A 51 -4.26 -11.57 -2.03
N ALA A 52 -3.72 -12.76 -1.73
CA ALA A 52 -2.50 -13.24 -2.36
C ALA A 52 -2.65 -13.41 -3.89
N LYS A 53 -3.78 -13.96 -4.34
CA LYS A 53 -4.05 -14.13 -5.78
C LYS A 53 -4.25 -12.80 -6.47
N ALA A 54 -4.95 -11.87 -5.82
CA ALA A 54 -5.14 -10.51 -6.31
C ALA A 54 -3.81 -9.75 -6.44
N LEU A 55 -2.95 -9.83 -5.41
CA LEU A 55 -1.62 -9.20 -5.43
C LEU A 55 -0.70 -9.82 -6.48
N ASN A 56 -0.68 -11.15 -6.63
CA ASN A 56 0.11 -11.81 -7.66
C ASN A 56 -0.34 -11.40 -9.08
N LEU A 57 -1.65 -11.22 -9.29
CA LEU A 57 -2.17 -10.69 -10.55
C LEU A 57 -1.72 -9.24 -10.77
N ALA A 58 -1.82 -8.39 -9.74
CA ALA A 58 -1.36 -7.00 -9.82
C ALA A 58 0.14 -6.93 -10.16
N LEU A 59 0.95 -7.75 -9.50
CA LEU A 59 2.40 -7.84 -9.73
C LEU A 59 2.73 -8.25 -11.17
N SER A 60 1.98 -9.19 -11.75
CA SER A 60 2.16 -9.57 -13.16
C SER A 60 1.83 -8.46 -14.17
N MET A 61 1.14 -7.41 -13.74
CA MET A 61 0.76 -6.26 -14.55
C MET A 61 1.60 -5.01 -14.28
N ALA A 62 2.39 -5.02 -13.20
CA ALA A 62 3.24 -3.91 -12.79
C ALA A 62 4.45 -3.77 -13.72
N GLN A 63 4.84 -2.52 -13.95
CA GLN A 63 5.94 -2.11 -14.82
C GLN A 63 6.99 -1.28 -14.08
N GLY A 64 6.68 -0.77 -12.88
CA GLY A 64 7.61 -0.04 -12.04
C GLY A 64 8.68 -0.91 -11.38
N ASP A 65 9.84 -0.31 -11.12
CA ASP A 65 10.97 -0.95 -10.44
C ASP A 65 10.71 -1.19 -8.94
N ILE A 66 9.83 -0.37 -8.35
CA ILE A 66 9.42 -0.43 -6.94
C ILE A 66 7.92 -0.69 -6.90
N VAL A 67 7.51 -1.76 -6.21
CA VAL A 67 6.09 -2.14 -6.09
C VAL A 67 5.62 -1.89 -4.67
N VAL A 68 4.75 -0.89 -4.51
CA VAL A 68 4.19 -0.54 -3.21
C VAL A 68 2.81 -1.15 -3.02
N THR A 69 2.58 -1.85 -1.92
CA THR A 69 1.25 -2.37 -1.56
C THR A 69 0.57 -1.50 -0.50
N ILE A 70 -0.69 -1.15 -0.73
CA ILE A 70 -1.52 -0.36 0.19
C ILE A 70 -2.89 -1.03 0.33
N ASP A 71 -3.38 -1.14 1.56
CA ASP A 71 -4.72 -1.66 1.81
C ASP A 71 -5.80 -0.63 1.44
N ALA A 72 -6.96 -1.10 0.97
CA ALA A 72 -8.01 -0.23 0.42
C ALA A 72 -8.66 0.69 1.46
N ASP A 73 -8.48 0.42 2.75
CA ASP A 73 -8.95 1.20 3.89
C ASP A 73 -7.86 2.11 4.49
N SER A 74 -6.69 2.17 3.86
CA SER A 74 -5.55 2.95 4.34
C SER A 74 -5.38 4.25 3.56
N VAL A 75 -4.95 5.29 4.29
CA VAL A 75 -4.57 6.58 3.69
C VAL A 75 -3.07 6.76 3.82
N MET A 76 -2.44 7.09 2.71
CA MET A 76 -1.00 7.28 2.59
C MET A 76 -0.62 8.75 2.81
N HIS A 77 0.45 9.00 3.56
CA HIS A 77 1.03 10.34 3.68
C HIS A 77 1.58 10.83 2.33
N PRO A 78 1.45 12.12 1.97
CA PRO A 78 1.89 12.63 0.66
C PRO A 78 3.33 12.30 0.28
N ASP A 79 4.23 12.35 1.28
CA ASP A 79 5.66 12.09 1.10
C ASP A 79 6.05 10.61 1.17
N PHE A 80 5.11 9.70 1.42
CA PHE A 80 5.43 8.29 1.68
C PHE A 80 6.19 7.63 0.53
N LEU A 81 5.70 7.79 -0.71
CA LEU A 81 6.34 7.20 -1.89
C LEU A 81 7.74 7.77 -2.13
N ALA A 82 7.91 9.08 -1.96
CA ALA A 82 9.21 9.71 -2.11
C ALA A 82 10.21 9.18 -1.08
N ARG A 83 9.79 9.06 0.19
CA ARG A 83 10.65 8.58 1.27
C ARG A 83 11.03 7.11 1.12
N ILE A 84 10.10 6.25 0.69
CA ILE A 84 10.39 4.82 0.57
C ILE A 84 11.30 4.54 -0.63
N ALA A 85 11.09 5.23 -1.76
CA ALA A 85 11.96 5.13 -2.92
C ALA A 85 13.38 5.63 -2.61
N ASP A 86 13.47 6.79 -1.96
CA ASP A 86 14.73 7.39 -1.52
C ASP A 86 15.49 6.51 -0.51
N TYR A 87 14.78 5.77 0.33
CA TYR A 87 15.39 4.79 1.23
C TYR A 87 15.95 3.58 0.48
N LEU A 88 15.18 3.00 -0.44
CA LEU A 88 15.60 1.85 -1.24
C LEU A 88 16.75 2.18 -2.19
N ASP A 89 16.85 3.42 -2.68
CA ASP A 89 17.96 3.86 -3.54
C ASP A 89 19.28 4.01 -2.75
N ARG A 90 19.21 4.48 -1.49
CA ARG A 90 20.40 4.71 -0.66
C ARG A 90 20.94 3.49 0.06
N HIS A 91 20.17 2.42 0.15
CA HIS A 91 20.50 1.24 0.91
C HIS A 91 20.40 0.01 0.02
N ASP A 92 21.38 -0.89 0.12
CA ASP A 92 21.34 -2.20 -0.54
C ASP A 92 20.33 -3.10 0.19
N THR A 93 19.04 -2.84 -0.02
CA THR A 93 17.92 -3.46 0.69
C THR A 93 16.85 -3.89 -0.29
N ALA A 94 16.41 -5.15 -0.19
CA ALA A 94 15.43 -5.71 -1.12
C ALA A 94 13.99 -5.25 -0.87
N ALA A 95 13.67 -4.79 0.34
CA ALA A 95 12.32 -4.36 0.69
C ALA A 95 12.31 -3.42 1.91
N ALA A 96 11.38 -2.47 1.92
CA ALA A 96 11.18 -1.52 3.01
C ALA A 96 9.70 -1.44 3.42
N ALA A 97 9.44 -1.13 4.69
CA ALA A 97 8.08 -0.91 5.18
C ALA A 97 7.98 0.44 5.90
N GLY A 98 6.88 1.13 5.65
CA GLY A 98 6.45 2.29 6.41
C GLY A 98 5.84 1.93 7.75
N ASN A 99 5.80 2.92 8.64
CA ASN A 99 5.01 2.82 9.85
C ASN A 99 3.53 3.03 9.52
N VAL A 100 2.70 2.06 9.85
CA VAL A 100 1.24 2.18 9.77
C VAL A 100 0.73 2.74 11.10
N VAL A 101 -0.17 3.71 11.04
CA VAL A 101 -0.76 4.36 12.22
C VAL A 101 -2.27 4.21 12.18
N ILE A 102 -2.87 3.92 13.34
CA ILE A 102 -4.32 3.82 13.48
C ILE A 102 -4.95 5.20 13.35
N GLY A 103 -5.79 5.38 12.33
CA GLY A 103 -6.53 6.63 12.13
C GLY A 103 -7.56 6.92 13.23
N ASN A 104 -8.18 5.89 13.81
CA ASN A 104 -9.19 6.02 14.87
C ASN A 104 -8.65 5.65 16.28
N GLY A 105 -7.63 6.37 16.75
CA GLY A 105 -6.94 6.08 18.01
C GLY A 105 -7.67 6.44 19.31
N ARG A 106 -8.85 7.08 19.24
CA ARG A 106 -9.53 7.63 20.44
C ARG A 106 -10.34 6.61 21.22
N SER A 107 -10.60 5.44 20.64
CA SER A 107 -11.29 4.35 21.33
C SER A 107 -10.30 3.53 22.17
N MET A 108 -10.79 2.85 23.19
CA MET A 108 -9.95 1.98 24.02
C MET A 108 -9.29 0.86 23.20
N ILE A 109 -10.02 0.30 22.23
CA ILE A 109 -9.49 -0.70 21.29
C ILE A 109 -8.45 -0.06 20.36
N GLY A 110 -8.73 1.14 19.85
CA GLY A 110 -7.78 1.87 19.01
C GLY A 110 -6.47 2.19 19.73
N LEU A 111 -6.53 2.53 21.01
CA LEU A 111 -5.33 2.74 21.84
C LEU A 111 -4.54 1.44 22.03
N LEU A 112 -5.21 0.32 22.32
CA LEU A 112 -4.54 -0.98 22.44
C LEU A 112 -3.86 -1.39 21.13
N GLN A 113 -4.55 -1.19 20.00
CA GLN A 113 -4.00 -1.45 18.67
C GLN A 113 -2.81 -0.52 18.34
N GLN A 114 -2.85 0.74 18.79
CA GLN A 114 -1.70 1.64 18.66
C GLN A 114 -0.49 1.17 19.47
N LEU A 115 -0.70 0.67 20.69
CA LEU A 115 0.37 0.10 21.51
C LEU A 115 0.96 -1.16 20.88
N GLU A 116 0.12 -2.03 20.33
CA GLU A 116 0.55 -3.21 19.58
C GLU A 116 1.43 -2.82 18.38
N TYR A 117 0.98 -1.84 17.58
CA TYR A 117 1.73 -1.37 16.41
C TYR A 117 3.06 -0.75 16.83
N LEU A 118 3.05 0.09 17.87
CA LEU A 118 4.27 0.69 18.41
C LEU A 118 5.28 -0.39 18.79
N TYR A 119 4.86 -1.38 19.58
CA TYR A 119 5.73 -2.49 19.96
C TYR A 119 6.25 -3.26 18.75
N GLY A 120 5.36 -3.63 17.82
CA GLY A 120 5.70 -4.39 16.61
C GLY A 120 6.70 -3.67 15.71
N PHE A 121 6.51 -2.37 15.43
CA PHE A 121 7.41 -1.60 14.58
C PHE A 121 8.78 -1.37 15.22
N TYR A 122 8.85 -1.14 16.54
CA TYR A 122 10.14 -1.05 17.23
C TYR A 122 10.90 -2.38 17.18
N PHE A 123 10.20 -3.50 17.35
CA PHE A 123 10.81 -4.82 17.25
C PHE A 123 11.30 -5.11 15.83
N LYS A 124 10.49 -4.81 14.81
CA LYS A 124 10.88 -4.94 13.39
C LYS A 124 12.10 -4.09 13.05
N ARG A 125 12.20 -2.87 13.60
CA ARG A 125 13.39 -2.04 13.44
C ARG A 125 14.63 -2.65 14.09
N ALA A 126 14.48 -3.30 15.24
CA ALA A 126 15.58 -4.04 15.86
C ALA A 126 16.01 -5.25 15.00
N GLU A 127 15.06 -6.02 14.46
CA GLU A 127 15.34 -7.10 13.50
C GLU A 127 16.08 -6.57 12.25
N ALA A 128 15.70 -5.40 11.74
CA ALA A 128 16.35 -4.76 10.59
C ALA A 128 17.82 -4.42 10.86
N LEU A 129 18.16 -3.93 12.05
CA LEU A 129 19.55 -3.67 12.45
C LEU A 129 20.40 -4.95 12.51
N MET A 130 19.78 -6.10 12.72
CA MET A 130 20.44 -7.41 12.77
C MET A 130 20.41 -8.15 11.42
N GLY A 131 19.78 -7.59 10.38
CA GLY A 131 19.56 -8.29 9.11
C GLY A 131 18.63 -9.51 9.24
N ALA A 132 17.75 -9.53 10.25
CA ALA A 132 16.93 -10.67 10.63
C ALA A 132 15.44 -10.53 10.24
N VAL A 133 15.10 -9.58 9.36
CA VAL A 133 13.70 -9.37 8.93
C VAL A 133 13.30 -10.49 7.97
N TYR A 134 12.43 -11.38 8.43
CA TYR A 134 11.92 -12.52 7.65
C TYR A 134 10.55 -12.27 7.02
N ILE A 135 9.82 -11.25 7.50
CA ILE A 135 8.52 -10.81 6.97
C ILE A 135 8.49 -9.28 6.97
N VAL A 136 8.17 -8.71 5.80
CA VAL A 136 7.86 -7.29 5.60
C VAL A 136 6.35 -7.12 5.64
N GLY A 137 5.86 -6.04 6.29
CA GLY A 137 4.43 -5.79 6.46
C GLY A 137 3.69 -5.70 5.11
N GLY A 138 2.44 -6.17 5.03
CA GLY A 138 1.70 -6.16 3.76
C GLY A 138 1.05 -4.82 3.39
N ALA A 139 0.97 -3.88 4.34
CA ALA A 139 0.42 -2.55 4.13
C ALA A 139 1.54 -1.52 4.26
N ALA A 140 1.67 -0.64 3.26
CA ALA A 140 2.74 0.34 3.16
C ALA A 140 4.15 -0.28 3.09
N ALA A 141 4.31 -1.34 2.30
CA ALA A 141 5.62 -1.90 1.98
C ALA A 141 5.95 -1.79 0.50
N ALA A 142 7.24 -1.75 0.22
CA ALA A 142 7.88 -1.66 -1.08
C ALA A 142 8.95 -2.74 -1.21
#